data_AF-A0A356Z6K5-F1
#
_entry.id   AF-A0A356Z6K5-F1
#
_cell.length_a   1.000
_cell.length_b   1.000
_cell.length_c   1.000
_cell.angle_alpha   90.00
_cell.angle_beta   90.00
_cell.angle_gamma   90.00
#
_symmetry.space_group_name_H-M   'P 1'
#
loop_
_entity.id
_entity.type
_entity.pdbx_description
1 polymer ?
#
loop_
_entity_poly.entity_id
_entity_poly.type
_entity_poly.pdbx_seq_one_letter_code
_entity_poly.pdbx_strand_id
1 'polypeptide(L)'
;LIMTSANISDDPLITSNKEALEKLAAIADYFLVHNREIYNPCDDSVLRITSLNTPQYLRRARGFVPQGIKIPVSSEPVLAVGGEMKNTFCITRQGEAFLSQHWG
;
A
#
# COMPACT_ATOMS: atom_id res chain seq x y z
N LEU A 1 -15.43 -8.36 -13.26
CA LEU A 1 -15.52 -7.92 -11.85
C LEU A 1 -14.74 -6.61 -11.73
N ILE A 2 -15.23 -5.70 -10.89
CA ILE A 2 -14.50 -4.48 -10.50
C ILE A 2 -13.91 -4.77 -9.12
N MET A 3 -12.63 -4.43 -8.92
CA MET A 3 -11.95 -4.52 -7.63
C MET A 3 -11.43 -3.14 -7.27
N THR A 4 -11.82 -2.62 -6.10
CA THR A 4 -11.40 -1.33 -5.56
C THR A 4 -11.17 -1.48 -4.06
N SER A 5 -10.49 -0.51 -3.44
CA SER A 5 -10.29 -0.48 -1.99
C SER A 5 -11.64 -0.53 -1.26
N ALA A 6 -11.69 -1.36 -0.22
CA ALA A 6 -12.86 -1.46 0.66
C ALA A 6 -12.75 -0.40 1.76
N ASN A 7 -13.18 0.82 1.43
CA ASN A 7 -13.16 1.98 2.31
C ASN A 7 -14.29 2.97 1.98
N ILE A 8 -14.58 3.85 2.93
CA ILE A 8 -15.28 5.12 2.64
C ILE A 8 -14.27 6.06 1.97
N SER A 9 -14.73 7.01 1.16
CA SER A 9 -13.83 7.98 0.53
C SER A 9 -12.90 8.61 1.55
N ASP A 10 -11.61 8.66 1.22
CA ASP A 10 -10.52 9.23 2.03
C ASP A 10 -10.18 8.48 3.34
N ASP A 11 -10.86 7.37 3.63
CA ASP A 11 -10.49 6.48 4.74
C ASP A 11 -9.41 5.47 4.30
N PRO A 12 -8.56 5.01 5.24
CA PRO A 12 -7.65 3.88 5.00
C PRO A 12 -8.39 2.59 4.62
N LEU A 13 -7.65 1.64 4.02
CA LEU A 13 -8.18 0.31 3.71
C LEU A 13 -8.64 -0.41 4.99
N ILE A 14 -9.88 -0.88 5.01
CA ILE A 14 -10.43 -1.66 6.12
C ILE A 14 -9.85 -3.09 6.08
N THR A 15 -9.27 -3.53 7.19
CA THR A 15 -8.68 -4.88 7.34
C THR A 15 -9.47 -5.81 8.26
N SER A 16 -10.32 -5.24 9.12
CA SER A 16 -11.14 -5.98 10.09
C SER A 16 -12.48 -6.40 9.49
N ASN A 17 -12.85 -7.67 9.65
CA ASN A 17 -14.16 -8.18 9.23
C ASN A 17 -15.30 -7.41 9.92
N LYS A 18 -15.15 -7.11 11.22
CA LYS A 18 -16.17 -6.39 11.99
C LYS A 18 -16.37 -4.98 11.44
N GLU A 19 -15.28 -4.26 11.23
CA GLU A 19 -15.31 -2.90 10.69
C GLU A 19 -15.88 -2.88 9.28
N ALA A 20 -15.54 -3.85 8.43
CA ALA A 20 -16.07 -3.96 7.08
C ALA A 20 -17.59 -4.14 7.08
N LEU A 21 -18.10 -5.07 7.91
CA LEU A 21 -19.53 -5.32 8.05
C LEU A 21 -20.29 -4.09 8.58
N GLU A 22 -19.69 -3.31 9.48
CA GLU A 22 -20.31 -2.12 10.05
C GLU A 22 -20.28 -0.93 9.08
N LYS A 23 -19.10 -0.59 8.53
CA LYS A 23 -18.92 0.61 7.70
C LYS A 23 -19.44 0.47 6.28
N LEU A 24 -19.41 -0.74 5.70
CA LEU A 24 -19.77 -0.97 4.30
C LEU A 24 -21.19 -1.53 4.13
N ALA A 25 -21.97 -1.69 5.21
CA ALA A 25 -23.32 -2.25 5.16
C ALA A 25 -24.27 -1.52 4.19
N ALA A 26 -24.07 -0.20 3.99
CA ALA A 26 -24.88 0.61 3.09
C ALA A 26 -24.36 0.63 1.64
N ILE A 27 -23.20 0.00 1.38
CA ILE A 27 -22.53 0.00 0.07
C ILE A 27 -22.55 -1.40 -0.56
N ALA A 28 -22.29 -2.44 0.24
CA ALA A 28 -22.17 -3.81 -0.24
C ALA A 28 -23.42 -4.64 0.12
N ASP A 29 -24.04 -5.26 -0.88
CA ASP A 29 -25.16 -6.18 -0.67
C ASP A 29 -24.73 -7.48 0.02
N TYR A 30 -23.48 -7.90 -0.18
CA TYR A 30 -22.92 -9.15 0.33
C TYR A 30 -21.47 -9.00 0.75
N PHE A 31 -21.05 -9.84 1.70
CA PHE A 31 -19.69 -9.88 2.23
C PHE A 31 -19.08 -11.27 2.08
N LEU A 32 -17.90 -11.35 1.48
CA LEU A 32 -17.08 -12.54 1.44
C LEU A 32 -15.84 -12.32 2.34
N VAL A 33 -15.83 -12.97 3.49
CA VAL A 33 -14.79 -12.78 4.54
C VAL A 33 -14.13 -14.11 4.92
N HIS A 34 -13.02 -14.03 5.64
CA HIS A 34 -12.30 -15.20 6.17
C HIS A 34 -11.76 -14.97 7.58
N ASN A 35 -11.33 -16.02 8.26
CA ASN A 35 -10.82 -15.98 9.64
C ASN A 35 -9.29 -15.78 9.75
N ARG A 36 -8.58 -15.57 8.64
CA ARG A 36 -7.18 -15.14 8.67
C ARG A 36 -7.10 -13.63 8.84
N GLU A 37 -6.50 -13.14 9.91
CA GLU A 37 -6.38 -11.69 10.11
C GLU A 37 -5.45 -11.04 9.08
N ILE A 38 -5.79 -9.82 8.65
CA ILE A 38 -4.94 -8.97 7.82
C ILE A 38 -4.23 -8.00 8.75
N TYR A 39 -2.99 -8.31 9.12
CA TYR A 39 -2.23 -7.51 10.08
C TYR A 39 -1.70 -6.20 9.48
N ASN A 40 -1.19 -6.24 8.25
CA ASN A 40 -0.70 -5.06 7.54
C ASN A 40 -1.64 -4.72 6.38
N PRO A 41 -2.30 -3.55 6.37
CA PRO A 41 -3.07 -3.10 5.21
C PRO A 41 -2.13 -2.92 4.03
N CYS A 42 -2.55 -3.33 2.83
CA CYS A 42 -1.73 -3.19 1.64
C CYS A 42 -2.62 -3.04 0.41
N ASP A 43 -2.65 -1.82 -0.15
CA ASP A 43 -3.32 -1.57 -1.41
C ASP A 43 -2.73 -2.37 -2.57
N ASP A 44 -3.52 -2.48 -3.64
CA ASP A 44 -3.05 -2.98 -4.91
C ASP A 44 -1.98 -2.06 -5.51
N SER A 45 -0.88 -2.66 -5.98
CA SER A 45 0.10 -1.92 -6.77
C SER A 45 -0.48 -1.57 -8.13
N VAL A 46 -0.17 -0.36 -8.60
CA VAL A 46 -0.59 0.15 -9.90
C VAL A 46 0.66 0.53 -10.67
N LEU A 47 0.82 -0.10 -11.84
CA LEU A 47 1.88 0.20 -12.78
C LEU A 47 1.26 0.46 -14.15
N ARG A 48 1.95 1.25 -14.95
CA ARG A 48 1.68 1.36 -16.39
C ARG A 48 2.93 1.03 -17.17
N ILE A 49 2.77 0.49 -18.37
CA ILE A 49 3.86 0.31 -19.33
C ILE A 49 3.96 1.59 -20.16
N THR A 50 5.16 2.16 -20.24
CA THR A 50 5.42 3.37 -21.03
C THR A 50 5.56 3.06 -22.52
N SER A 51 5.60 4.09 -23.36
CA SER A 51 5.89 3.94 -24.80
C SER A 51 7.27 3.33 -25.09
N LEU A 52 8.19 3.38 -24.11
CA LEU A 52 9.51 2.74 -24.17
C LEU A 52 9.49 1.28 -23.71
N ASN A 53 8.31 0.70 -23.49
CA ASN A 53 8.11 -0.65 -22.98
C ASN A 53 8.75 -0.90 -21.60
N THR A 54 8.80 0.15 -20.75
CA THR A 54 9.32 0.05 -19.38
C THR A 54 8.19 0.23 -18.36
N PRO A 55 8.25 -0.45 -17.20
CA PRO A 55 7.28 -0.28 -16.14
C PRO A 55 7.48 1.06 -15.41
N GLN A 56 6.39 1.81 -15.25
CA GLN A 56 6.32 2.99 -14.40
C GLN A 56 5.37 2.72 -13.24
N TYR A 57 5.90 2.81 -12.03
CA TYR A 57 5.11 2.70 -10.79
C TYR A 57 4.27 3.96 -10.61
N LEU A 58 2.96 3.79 -10.46
CA LEU A 58 2.03 4.82 -10.01
C LEU A 58 1.72 4.66 -8.52
N ARG A 59 1.65 3.41 -8.06
CA ARG A 59 1.52 3.02 -6.65
C ARG A 59 2.33 1.76 -6.41
N ARG A 60 3.29 1.80 -5.48
CA ARG A 60 4.10 0.65 -5.07
C ARG A 60 3.59 0.13 -3.72
N ALA A 61 2.86 -0.97 -3.73
CA ALA A 61 2.27 -1.57 -2.54
C ALA A 61 2.32 -3.11 -2.64
N ARG A 62 1.17 -3.79 -2.78
CA ARG A 62 1.08 -5.26 -2.83
C ARG A 62 2.02 -5.86 -3.87
N GLY A 63 2.79 -6.87 -3.47
CA GLY A 63 3.75 -7.57 -4.33
C GLY A 63 5.13 -6.93 -4.41
N PHE A 64 5.33 -5.71 -3.89
CA PHE A 64 6.64 -5.03 -3.87
C PHE A 64 7.11 -4.68 -2.45
N VAL A 65 6.21 -4.28 -1.56
CA VAL A 65 6.55 -4.01 -0.15
C VAL A 65 6.57 -5.35 0.60
N PRO A 66 7.58 -5.59 1.47
CA PRO A 66 8.61 -4.69 1.98
C PRO A 66 9.99 -4.86 1.33
N GLN A 67 10.07 -5.24 0.03
CA GLN A 67 11.37 -5.43 -0.63
C GLN A 67 12.18 -4.13 -0.60
N GLY A 68 13.46 -4.23 -0.21
CA GLY A 68 14.39 -3.10 -0.18
C GLY A 68 14.83 -2.66 -1.58
N ILE A 69 15.11 -1.37 -1.73
CA ILE A 69 15.75 -0.79 -2.92
C ILE A 69 17.21 -0.47 -2.56
N LYS A 70 18.15 -1.00 -3.34
CA LYS A 70 19.58 -0.67 -3.15
C LYS A 70 19.81 0.81 -3.43
N ILE A 71 20.50 1.47 -2.51
CA ILE A 71 20.90 2.88 -2.62
C ILE A 71 22.43 2.97 -2.67
N PRO A 72 23.00 3.94 -3.41
CA PRO A 72 24.45 4.02 -3.65
C PRO A 72 25.26 4.47 -2.43
N VAL A 73 24.60 4.88 -1.35
CA VAL A 73 25.23 5.38 -0.13
C VAL A 73 24.68 4.59 1.05
N SER A 74 25.57 4.10 1.91
CA SER A 74 25.18 3.63 3.24
C SER A 74 25.33 4.78 4.23
N SER A 75 24.32 4.96 5.07
CA SER A 75 24.31 5.93 6.17
C SER A 75 23.83 5.25 7.45
N GLU A 76 23.85 6.00 8.55
CA GLU A 76 23.00 5.68 9.70
C GLU A 76 21.53 5.53 9.27
N PRO A 77 20.72 4.75 10.00
CA PRO A 77 19.31 4.59 9.69
C PRO A 77 18.58 5.95 9.68
N VAL A 78 17.92 6.26 8.57
CA VAL A 78 17.12 7.48 8.39
C VAL A 78 15.66 7.10 8.21
N LEU A 79 14.77 7.81 8.90
CA LEU A 79 13.34 7.85 8.60
C LEU A 79 13.05 9.06 7.71
N ALA A 80 12.66 8.80 6.46
CA ALA A 80 12.11 9.80 5.57
C ALA A 80 10.58 9.67 5.57
N VAL A 81 9.88 10.73 6.03
CA VAL A 81 8.42 10.70 6.22
C VAL A 81 7.61 10.91 4.94
N GLY A 82 8.25 11.30 3.84
CA GLY A 82 7.57 11.57 2.57
C GLY A 82 6.81 12.90 2.55
N GLY A 83 5.99 13.08 1.51
CA GLY A 83 5.09 14.24 1.37
C GLY A 83 3.65 13.90 1.78
N GLU A 84 2.76 14.88 1.83
CA GLU A 84 1.38 14.68 2.29
C GLU A 84 0.54 13.81 1.33
N MET A 85 0.56 14.12 0.03
CA MET A 85 -0.22 13.37 -0.96
C MET A 85 0.53 12.15 -1.48
N LYS A 86 -0.18 11.03 -1.65
CA LYS A 86 0.39 9.76 -2.13
C LYS A 86 1.59 9.32 -1.30
N ASN A 87 1.45 9.46 0.01
CA ASN A 87 2.51 9.27 0.97
C ASN A 87 3.04 7.83 0.96
N THR A 88 4.36 7.74 1.12
CA THR A 88 5.08 6.57 1.61
C THR A 88 6.17 7.08 2.52
N PHE A 89 6.34 6.46 3.69
CA PHE A 89 7.56 6.66 4.48
C PHE A 89 8.64 5.67 4.03
N CYS A 90 9.89 5.97 4.35
CA CYS A 90 11.04 5.12 4.04
C CYS A 90 11.98 5.04 5.24
N ILE A 91 12.47 3.83 5.51
CA ILE A 91 13.53 3.59 6.49
C ILE A 91 14.75 3.06 5.74
N THR A 92 15.93 3.63 5.99
CA THR A 92 17.19 3.11 5.42
C THR A 92 17.91 2.19 6.38
N ARG A 93 18.59 1.17 5.85
CA ARG A 93 19.47 0.27 6.61
C ARG A 93 20.49 -0.37 5.68
N GLN A 94 21.78 -0.24 6.00
CA GLN A 94 22.88 -0.97 5.33
C GLN A 94 22.88 -0.84 3.79
N GLY A 95 22.70 0.37 3.26
CA GLY A 95 22.67 0.60 1.80
C GLY A 95 21.39 0.14 1.11
N GLU A 96 20.33 -0.14 1.87
CA GLU A 96 18.97 -0.38 1.34
C GLU A 96 17.98 0.65 1.88
N ALA A 97 16.99 0.99 1.06
CA ALA A 97 15.85 1.82 1.37
C ALA A 97 14.57 0.98 1.35
N PHE A 98 13.87 0.93 2.48
CA PHE A 98 12.63 0.18 2.68
C PHE A 98 11.47 1.17 2.69
N LEU A 99 10.79 1.29 1.54
CA LEU A 99 9.56 2.07 1.45
C LEU A 99 8.39 1.27 2.04
N SER A 100 7.52 1.96 2.77
CA SER A 100 6.21 1.45 3.17
C SER A 100 5.32 1.18 1.96
N GLN A 101 4.20 0.52 2.21
CA GLN A 101 3.04 0.58 1.31
C GLN A 101 2.52 2.02 1.20
N HIS A 102 1.68 2.23 0.19
CA HIS A 102 0.94 3.47 0.03
C HIS A 102 0.02 3.71 1.22
N TRP A 103 0.01 4.93 1.73
CA TRP A 103 -0.80 5.35 2.88
C TRP A 103 -1.88 6.40 2.52
N GLY A 104 -2.15 6.61 1.24
CA GLY A 104 -3.02 7.67 0.71
C GLY A 104 -2.26 8.77 0.01
#